data_AF-A0A7Z9QKE5-F1
#
_entry.id   AF-A0A7Z9QKE5-F1
#
_cell.length_a   1.000
_cell.length_b   1.000
_cell.length_c   1.000
_cell.angle_alpha   90.00
_cell.angle_beta   90.00
_cell.angle_gamma   90.00
#
_symmetry.space_group_name_H-M   'P 1'
#
loop_
_entity.id
_entity.type
_entity.pdbx_description
1 polymer ?
#
loop_
_entity_poly.entity_id
_entity_poly.type
_entity_poly.pdbx_seq_one_letter_code
_entity_poly.pdbx_strand_id
1 'polypeptide(L)'
;MALEITSVGSAKLIISGTTTELASIYSRIEFALPKNGETMQGGLYSYATKTEYTTTPDSLLKLDDFLTNYTVAIDVAGGQEQSLQTGHEGIKTQLEAEGYTVLIVDLP
;
A
#
# COMPACT_ATOMS: atom_id res chain seq x y z
N MET A 1 -3.22 10.78 -3.15
CA MET A 1 -3.35 9.73 -2.13
C MET A 1 -2.18 8.76 -2.20
N ALA A 2 -1.64 8.42 -1.04
CA ALA A 2 -0.61 7.41 -0.81
C ALA A 2 -0.91 6.68 0.51
N LEU A 3 -0.21 5.57 0.75
CA LEU A 3 -0.18 4.92 2.06
C LEU A 3 1.13 5.27 2.77
N GLU A 4 1.03 5.79 4.00
CA GLU A 4 2.14 5.80 4.95
C GLU A 4 2.02 4.54 5.81
N ILE A 5 3.01 3.64 5.70
CA ILE A 5 2.98 2.31 6.32
C ILE A 5 4.09 2.28 7.37
N THR A 6 3.72 2.03 8.62
CA THR A 6 4.63 2.00 9.77
C THR A 6 4.70 0.58 10.35
N SER A 7 5.91 0.08 10.61
CA SER A 7 6.12 -1.21 11.26
C SER A 7 5.69 -1.17 12.73
N VAL A 8 4.96 -2.20 13.17
CA VAL A 8 4.53 -2.35 14.57
C VAL A 8 4.69 -3.80 15.01
N GLY A 9 5.06 -4.00 16.27
CA GLY A 9 5.17 -5.34 16.86
C GLY A 9 6.23 -6.18 16.14
N SER A 10 5.80 -7.29 15.53
CA SER A 10 6.68 -8.21 14.80
C SER A 10 6.76 -7.94 13.29
N ALA A 11 5.92 -7.07 12.74
CA ALA A 11 5.95 -6.70 11.33
C ALA A 11 7.17 -5.83 11.04
N LYS A 12 7.87 -6.08 9.93
CA LYS A 12 9.15 -5.43 9.61
C LYS A 12 9.18 -4.92 8.18
N LEU A 13 9.88 -3.81 7.98
CA LEU A 13 10.13 -3.23 6.66
C LEU A 13 11.64 -3.30 6.41
N ILE A 14 12.12 -4.44 5.91
CA ILE A 14 13.55 -4.68 5.68
C ILE A 14 13.87 -4.45 4.20
N ILE A 15 14.85 -3.59 3.91
CA ILE A 15 15.29 -3.36 2.53
C ILE A 15 15.92 -4.63 1.97
N SER A 16 15.42 -5.06 0.81
CA SER A 16 15.78 -6.36 0.24
C SER A 16 17.28 -6.52 0.03
N GLY A 17 17.82 -7.65 0.49
CA GLY A 17 19.25 -7.95 0.39
C GLY A 17 20.13 -7.19 1.40
N THR A 18 19.51 -6.58 2.42
CA THR A 18 20.21 -5.89 3.50
C THR A 18 19.65 -6.31 4.86
N THR A 19 20.24 -5.81 5.95
CA THR A 19 19.66 -5.89 7.30
C THR A 19 19.07 -4.55 7.76
N THR A 20 18.90 -3.60 6.84
CA THR A 20 18.41 -2.26 7.15
C THR A 20 16.91 -2.33 7.35
N GLU A 21 16.46 -2.04 8.57
CA GLU A 21 15.06 -1.98 8.94
C GLU A 21 14.58 -0.51 8.93
N LEU A 22 13.47 -0.26 8.26
CA LEU A 22 12.80 1.03 8.23
C LEU A 22 11.64 1.04 9.24
N ALA A 23 11.46 2.17 9.93
CA ALA A 23 10.30 2.37 10.79
C ALA A 23 9.03 2.63 9.99
N SER A 24 9.16 3.34 8.86
CA SER A 24 8.04 3.68 7.99
C SER A 24 8.48 3.81 6.53
N ILE A 25 7.51 3.65 5.63
CA ILE A 25 7.64 3.86 4.18
C ILE A 25 6.41 4.61 3.65
N TYR A 26 6.52 5.11 2.43
CA TYR A 26 5.39 5.63 1.66
C TYR A 26 5.17 4.77 0.43
N SER A 27 3.92 4.41 0.14
CA SER A 27 3.59 3.59 -1.03
C SER A 27 2.53 4.24 -1.89
N ARG A 28 2.80 4.32 -3.20
CA ARG A 28 1.79 4.61 -4.23
C ARG A 28 1.07 3.30 -4.56
N ILE A 29 -0.23 3.38 -4.78
CA ILE A 29 -1.00 2.24 -5.30
C ILE A 29 -1.32 2.50 -6.77
N GLU A 30 -1.05 1.51 -7.63
CA GLU A 30 -1.60 1.45 -8.97
C GLU A 30 -2.73 0.42 -8.99
N PHE A 31 -3.90 0.84 -9.46
CA PHE A 31 -5.08 -0.03 -9.51
C PHE A 31 -5.33 -0.56 -10.92
N ALA A 32 -5.61 -1.85 -11.01
CA ALA A 32 -6.41 -2.40 -12.10
C ALA A 32 -7.85 -2.58 -11.62
N LEU A 33 -8.80 -2.14 -12.44
CA LEU A 33 -10.24 -2.15 -12.14
C LEU A 33 -10.96 -3.09 -13.11
N PRO A 34 -11.07 -4.39 -12.78
CA PRO A 34 -11.82 -5.33 -13.59
C PRO A 34 -13.29 -4.90 -13.76
N LYS A 35 -13.82 -5.10 -14.96
CA LYS A 35 -15.21 -4.77 -15.34
C LYS A 35 -16.31 -5.54 -14.58
N ASN A 36 -15.94 -6.50 -13.73
CA ASN A 36 -16.92 -7.26 -12.95
C ASN A 36 -17.55 -6.40 -11.83
N GLY A 37 -16.92 -5.29 -11.44
CA GLY A 37 -17.40 -4.44 -10.35
C GLY A 37 -17.11 -4.97 -8.95
N GLU A 38 -16.69 -6.24 -8.83
CA GLU A 38 -16.62 -6.96 -7.55
C GLU A 38 -15.21 -6.97 -6.94
N THR A 39 -14.18 -6.68 -7.73
CA THR A 39 -12.80 -6.65 -7.23
C THR A 39 -12.00 -5.49 -7.78
N MET A 40 -10.96 -5.08 -7.06
CA MET A 40 -9.89 -4.21 -7.52
C MET A 40 -8.55 -4.90 -7.24
N GLN A 41 -7.58 -4.75 -8.13
CA GLN A 41 -6.21 -5.22 -7.93
C GLN A 41 -5.33 -4.01 -7.67
N GLY A 42 -4.54 -4.01 -6.60
CA GLY A 42 -3.63 -2.92 -6.26
C GLY A 42 -2.19 -3.38 -6.17
N GLY A 43 -1.30 -2.73 -6.92
CA GLY A 43 0.15 -2.89 -6.82
C GLY A 43 0.76 -1.76 -5.99
N LEU A 44 1.53 -2.09 -4.95
CA LEU A 44 2.27 -1.15 -4.12
C LEU A 44 3.65 -0.87 -4.71
N TYR A 45 3.92 0.43 -4.88
CA TYR A 45 5.20 0.99 -5.27
C TYR A 45 5.74 1.79 -4.09
N SER A 46 6.75 1.26 -3.41
CA SER A 46 7.21 1.76 -2.12
C SER A 46 8.44 2.66 -2.24
N TYR A 47 8.54 3.63 -1.33
CA TYR A 47 9.60 4.62 -1.22
C TYR A 47 10.02 4.73 0.25
N ALA A 48 11.31 4.89 0.54
CA ALA A 48 11.78 4.96 1.92
C ALA A 48 11.37 6.27 2.60
N THR A 49 11.19 7.35 1.82
CA THR A 49 10.81 8.66 2.34
C THR A 49 9.72 9.35 1.51
N LYS A 50 9.03 10.32 2.12
CA LYS A 50 8.08 11.20 1.42
C LYS A 50 8.75 12.01 0.30
N THR A 51 10.00 12.41 0.47
CA THR A 51 10.75 13.13 -0.55
C THR A 51 10.96 12.26 -1.79
N GLU A 52 11.34 10.99 -1.61
CA GLU A 52 11.54 10.08 -2.73
C GLU A 52 10.23 9.80 -3.48
N TYR A 53 9.13 9.58 -2.74
CA TYR A 53 7.79 9.43 -3.31
C TYR A 53 7.44 10.58 -4.26
N THR A 54 7.72 11.83 -3.85
CA THR A 54 7.27 13.04 -4.55
C THR A 54 8.21 13.47 -5.67
N THR A 55 9.51 13.21 -5.54
CA THR A 55 10.53 13.81 -6.43
C THR A 55 11.34 12.79 -7.23
N THR A 56 11.34 11.52 -6.84
CA THR A 56 12.13 10.46 -7.49
C THR A 56 11.28 9.20 -7.68
N PRO A 57 10.26 9.24 -8.56
CA PRO A 57 9.29 8.15 -8.72
C PRO A 57 9.91 6.81 -9.15
N ASP A 58 11.12 6.82 -9.72
CA ASP A 58 11.86 5.63 -10.15
C ASP A 58 12.71 4.99 -9.04
N SER A 59 12.85 5.65 -7.88
CA SER A 59 13.64 5.15 -6.74
C SER A 59 12.83 4.18 -5.87
N LEU A 60 12.33 3.12 -6.51
CA LEU A 60 11.46 2.14 -5.87
C LEU A 60 12.23 1.26 -4.89
N LEU A 61 11.68 1.14 -3.69
CA LEU A 61 12.17 0.28 -2.65
C LEU A 61 11.60 -1.13 -2.82
N LYS A 62 12.50 -2.12 -2.84
CA LYS A 62 12.12 -3.52 -2.67
C LYS A 62 12.31 -3.93 -1.21
N LEU A 63 11.31 -4.57 -0.64
CA LEU A 63 11.31 -5.03 0.76
C LEU A 63 11.27 -6.57 0.81
N ASP A 64 11.99 -7.14 1.77
CA ASP A 64 11.93 -8.57 2.07
C ASP A 64 10.66 -8.89 2.87
N ASP A 65 10.05 -10.04 2.57
CA ASP A 65 8.84 -10.56 3.22
C ASP A 65 7.64 -9.58 3.29
N PHE A 66 7.59 -8.62 2.36
CA PHE A 66 6.52 -7.63 2.23
C PHE A 66 5.73 -7.87 0.94
N LEU A 67 4.42 -8.10 1.07
CA LEU A 67 3.55 -8.30 -0.09
C LEU A 67 3.32 -6.97 -0.82
N THR A 68 3.45 -6.99 -2.14
CA THR A 68 3.31 -5.80 -2.99
C THR A 68 2.06 -5.81 -3.86
N ASN A 69 1.29 -6.90 -3.88
CA ASN A 69 0.07 -7.01 -4.70
C ASN A 69 -1.10 -7.46 -3.84
N TYR A 70 -2.21 -6.73 -3.92
CA TYR A 70 -3.40 -6.95 -3.10
C TYR A 70 -4.64 -7.02 -3.98
N THR A 71 -5.58 -7.86 -3.57
CA THR A 71 -6.94 -7.87 -4.14
C THR A 71 -7.89 -7.27 -3.10
N VAL A 72 -8.63 -6.24 -3.49
CA VAL A 72 -9.71 -5.68 -2.67
C VAL A 72 -11.04 -6.18 -3.21
N ALA A 73 -11.86 -6.79 -2.35
CA ALA A 73 -13.24 -7.13 -2.66
C ALA A 73 -14.12 -5.88 -2.54
N ILE A 74 -15.10 -5.75 -3.42
CA ILE A 74 -16.04 -4.64 -3.48
C ILE A 74 -17.43 -5.17 -3.19
N ASP A 75 -18.03 -4.67 -2.10
CA ASP A 75 -19.41 -5.00 -1.74
C ASP A 75 -20.39 -4.13 -2.53
N VAL A 76 -20.61 -4.52 -3.80
CA VAL A 76 -21.56 -3.83 -4.69
C VAL A 76 -22.99 -3.89 -4.12
N ALA A 77 -23.35 -4.98 -3.43
CA ALA A 77 -24.67 -5.11 -2.81
C ALA A 77 -24.86 -4.16 -1.61
N GLY A 78 -23.78 -3.89 -0.88
CA GLY A 78 -23.68 -2.86 0.16
C GLY A 78 -23.49 -1.45 -0.37
N GLY A 79 -23.49 -1.25 -1.70
CA GLY A 79 -23.36 0.06 -2.33
C GLY A 79 -21.93 0.60 -2.44
N GLN A 80 -20.92 -0.25 -2.26
CA GLN A 80 -19.53 0.16 -2.51
C GLN A 80 -19.27 0.31 -4.01
N GLU A 81 -18.47 1.33 -4.33
CA GLU A 81 -18.00 1.59 -5.69
C GLU A 81 -16.52 1.20 -5.83
N GLN A 82 -16.12 0.87 -7.07
CA GLN A 82 -14.71 0.76 -7.44
C GLN A 82 -14.07 2.16 -7.50
N SER A 83 -13.75 2.71 -6.34
CA SER A 83 -13.15 4.04 -6.19
C SER A 83 -11.72 3.97 -5.66
N LEU A 84 -10.95 5.04 -5.85
CA LEU A 84 -9.63 5.15 -5.23
C LEU A 84 -9.72 5.02 -3.71
N GLN A 85 -10.74 5.62 -3.08
CA GLN A 85 -10.95 5.53 -1.64
C GLN A 85 -11.18 4.09 -1.19
N THR A 86 -12.12 3.38 -1.83
CA THR A 86 -12.42 1.97 -1.53
C THR A 86 -11.18 1.08 -1.65
N GLY A 87 -10.40 1.29 -2.71
CA GLY A 87 -9.15 0.56 -2.92
C GLY A 87 -8.11 0.83 -1.83
N HIS A 88 -7.91 2.09 -1.45
CA HIS A 88 -6.96 2.45 -0.38
C HIS A 88 -7.39 1.89 0.98
N GLU A 89 -8.66 2.01 1.33
CA GLU A 89 -9.21 1.49 2.59
C GLU A 89 -9.12 -0.04 2.66
N GLY A 90 -9.39 -0.73 1.55
CA GLY A 90 -9.27 -2.18 1.46
C GLY A 90 -7.84 -2.68 1.64
N ILE A 91 -6.85 -2.01 1.02
CA ILE A 91 -5.44 -2.37 1.17
C ILE A 91 -4.91 -1.99 2.56
N LYS A 92 -5.30 -0.82 3.09
CA LYS A 92 -5.05 -0.42 4.48
C LYS A 92 -5.50 -1.51 5.44
N THR A 93 -6.73 -2.01 5.30
CA THR A 93 -7.28 -3.06 6.18
C THR A 93 -6.46 -4.35 6.12
N GLN A 94 -6.01 -4.75 4.93
CA GLN A 94 -5.19 -5.96 4.75
C GLN A 94 -3.80 -5.79 5.38
N LEU A 95 -3.11 -4.67 5.14
CA LEU A 95 -1.83 -4.35 5.77
C LEU A 95 -1.94 -4.26 7.29
N GLU A 96 -3.02 -3.69 7.81
CA GLU A 96 -3.25 -3.63 9.25
C GLU A 96 -3.45 -5.02 9.87
N ALA A 97 -4.08 -5.94 9.14
CA ALA A 97 -4.18 -7.35 9.54
C ALA A 97 -2.82 -8.07 9.52
N GLU A 98 -1.86 -7.60 8.72
CA GLU A 98 -0.47 -8.08 8.71
C GLU A 98 0.40 -7.47 9.82
N GLY A 99 -0.15 -6.53 10.62
CA GLY A 99 0.54 -5.94 11.77
C GLY A 99 1.20 -4.59 11.51
N TYR A 100 0.87 -3.92 10.42
CA TYR A 100 1.31 -2.54 10.17
C TYR A 100 0.30 -1.51 10.71
N THR A 101 0.75 -0.28 10.96
CA THR A 101 -0.16 0.87 11.06
C THR A 101 -0.14 1.62 9.75
N VAL A 102 -1.32 1.90 9.18
CA VAL A 102 -1.41 2.52 7.85
C VAL A 102 -2.25 3.79 7.87
N LEU A 103 -1.71 4.88 7.32
CA LEU A 103 -2.42 6.13 7.10
C LEU A 103 -2.61 6.37 5.61
N ILE A 104 -3.83 6.72 5.21
CA ILE A 104 -4.10 7.23 3.86
C ILE A 104 -3.79 8.73 3.90
N VAL A 105 -2.81 9.16 3.11
CA VAL A 105 -2.31 10.54 3.12
C VAL A 105 -2.41 11.17 1.75
N ASP A 106 -2.70 12.47 1.71
CA ASP A 106 -2.62 13.25 0.48
C ASP A 106 -1.23 13.87 0.35
N LEU A 107 -0.49 13.35 -0.64
CA LEU A 107 0.82 13.83 -1.02
C LEU A 107 0.74 14.50 -2.40
N PRO A 108 1.52 15.57 -2.62
CA PRO A 108 1.57 16.30 -3.89
C PRO A 108 2.19 15.46 -5.02
#